data_AF-A0A530BYS0-F1
#
_entry.id   AF-A0A530BYS0-F1
#
_cell.length_a   1.000
_cell.length_b   1.000
_cell.length_c   1.000
_cell.angle_alpha   90.00
_cell.angle_beta   90.00
_cell.angle_gamma   90.00
#
_symmetry.space_group_name_H-M   'P 1'
#
loop_
_entity.id
_entity.type
_entity.pdbx_description
1 polymer ?
#
loop_
_entity_poly.entity_id
_entity_poly.type
_entity_poly.pdbx_seq_one_letter_code
_entity_poly.pdbx_strand_id
1 'polypeptide(L)'
;MHLRAAISPLSGAAALPAIIKFSYITRFGRQALPGDFAAMHLRQCAQIAGRVGVSRLEVPAGLDRIDEAVAAIDTDLASGTR
;
A
#
# COMPACT_ATOMS: atom_id res chain seq x y z
N MET A 1 4.57 23.86 -0.05
CA MET A 1 3.35 23.05 0.13
C MET A 1 3.68 21.93 1.11
N HIS A 2 3.02 21.88 2.27
CA HIS A 2 3.11 20.72 3.16
C HIS A 2 2.00 19.73 2.80
N LEU A 3 2.37 18.47 2.57
CA LEU A 3 1.39 17.40 2.41
C LEU A 3 0.66 17.19 3.75
N ARG A 4 -0.67 17.08 3.68
CA ARG A 4 -1.54 16.62 4.77
C ARG A 4 -1.71 15.11 4.66
N ALA A 5 -2.10 14.47 5.75
CA ALA A 5 -2.51 13.09 5.68
C ALA A 5 -3.80 12.93 4.86
N ALA A 6 -3.80 11.98 3.93
CA ALA A 6 -4.97 11.66 3.12
C ALA A 6 -4.94 10.19 2.71
N ILE A 7 -6.11 9.56 2.66
CA ILE A 7 -6.30 8.21 2.11
C ILE A 7 -7.05 8.34 0.79
N SER A 8 -6.48 7.77 -0.28
CA SER A 8 -7.12 7.73 -1.59
C SER A 8 -7.12 6.30 -2.16
N PRO A 9 -8.23 5.83 -2.76
CA PRO A 9 -8.27 4.51 -3.37
C PRO A 9 -7.35 4.45 -4.60
N LEU A 10 -6.68 3.32 -4.77
CA LEU A 10 -5.91 3.00 -5.97
C LEU A 10 -6.79 2.28 -6.98
N SER A 11 -6.61 2.61 -8.26
CA SER A 11 -7.16 1.79 -9.34
C SER A 11 -6.51 0.40 -9.35
N GLY A 12 -7.18 -0.60 -9.91
CA GLY A 12 -6.62 -1.96 -10.02
C GLY A 12 -5.24 -2.00 -10.70
N ALA A 13 -5.03 -1.13 -11.70
CA ALA A 13 -3.74 -0.99 -12.38
C ALA A 13 -2.64 -0.40 -11.47
N ALA A 14 -2.99 0.46 -10.51
CA ALA A 14 -2.07 1.05 -9.54
C ALA A 14 -1.89 0.18 -8.28
N ALA A 15 -2.86 -0.68 -7.96
CA ALA A 15 -2.85 -1.53 -6.77
C ALA A 15 -1.76 -2.60 -6.82
N LEU A 16 -1.63 -3.34 -7.94
CA LEU A 16 -0.61 -4.39 -8.10
C LEU A 16 0.83 -3.87 -7.89
N PRO A 17 1.29 -2.82 -8.59
CA PRO A 17 2.64 -2.31 -8.38
C PRO A 17 2.84 -1.75 -6.96
N ALA A 18 1.80 -1.20 -6.33
CA ALA A 18 1.87 -0.76 -4.93
C ALA A 18 2.08 -1.95 -3.97
N ILE A 19 1.30 -3.03 -4.12
CA ILE A 19 1.47 -4.24 -3.30
C ILE A 19 2.88 -4.82 -3.47
N ILE A 20 3.38 -4.94 -4.71
CA ILE A 20 4.73 -5.46 -4.97
C ILE A 20 5.80 -4.57 -4.32
N LYS A 21 5.64 -3.23 -4.38
CA LYS A 21 6.59 -2.30 -3.77
C LYS A 21 6.65 -2.46 -2.24
N PHE A 22 5.50 -2.67 -1.61
CA PHE A 22 5.35 -2.74 -0.16
C PHE A 22 5.36 -4.18 0.41
N SER A 23 5.55 -5.21 -0.42
CA SER A 23 5.66 -6.61 0.01
C SER A 23 7.01 -6.97 0.65
N TYR A 24 7.78 -5.96 1.09
CA TYR A 24 9.13 -6.09 1.67
C TYR A 24 10.19 -6.73 0.76
N ILE A 25 9.84 -7.19 -0.43
CA ILE A 25 10.79 -7.71 -1.45
C ILE A 25 11.81 -6.65 -1.85
N THR A 26 11.40 -5.39 -1.89
CA THR A 26 12.28 -4.26 -2.20
C THR A 26 13.46 -4.14 -1.24
N ARG A 27 13.35 -4.64 0.00
CA ARG A 27 14.45 -4.67 1.00
C ARG A 27 15.48 -5.77 0.72
N PHE A 28 15.05 -6.91 0.20
CA PHE A 28 15.91 -8.09 -0.01
C PHE A 28 16.37 -8.24 -1.47
N GLY A 29 15.83 -7.41 -2.36
CA GLY A 29 16.25 -7.34 -3.76
C GLY A 29 15.92 -8.60 -4.56
N ARG A 30 16.49 -8.69 -5.77
CA ARG A 30 16.19 -9.77 -6.73
C ARG A 30 16.57 -11.16 -6.21
N GLN A 31 17.53 -11.26 -5.29
CA GLN A 31 17.94 -12.53 -4.68
C GLN A 31 16.85 -13.16 -3.79
N ALA A 32 15.88 -12.36 -3.31
CA ALA A 32 14.76 -12.85 -2.51
C ALA A 32 13.69 -13.56 -3.35
N LEU A 33 13.74 -13.42 -4.67
CA LEU A 33 12.77 -14.01 -5.60
C LEU A 33 13.47 -14.76 -6.74
N PRO A 34 14.17 -15.87 -6.44
CA PRO A 34 14.78 -16.69 -7.48
C PRO A 34 13.71 -17.49 -8.24
N GLY A 35 13.82 -17.54 -9.57
CA GLY A 35 13.05 -18.46 -10.42
C GLY A 35 11.54 -18.43 -10.16
N ASP A 36 10.98 -19.60 -9.83
CA ASP A 36 9.55 -19.81 -9.63
C ASP A 36 8.94 -18.99 -8.50
N PHE A 37 9.74 -18.57 -7.52
CA PHE A 37 9.28 -17.70 -6.44
C PHE A 37 8.86 -16.32 -6.95
N ALA A 38 9.51 -15.77 -7.97
CA ALA A 38 9.12 -14.50 -8.57
C ALA A 38 7.74 -14.59 -9.23
N ALA A 39 7.49 -15.67 -9.97
CA ALA A 39 6.20 -15.91 -10.62
C ALA A 39 5.09 -16.17 -9.60
N MET A 40 5.39 -16.92 -8.53
CA MET A 40 4.47 -17.14 -7.43
C MET A 40 4.14 -15.83 -6.72
N HIS A 41 5.14 -15.00 -6.40
CA HIS A 41 4.96 -13.72 -5.74
C HIS A 41 4.06 -12.78 -6.55
N LEU A 42 4.34 -12.66 -7.87
CA LEU A 42 3.51 -11.86 -8.76
C LEU A 42 2.06 -12.33 -8.78
N ARG A 43 1.82 -13.65 -8.90
CA ARG A 43 0.46 -14.22 -8.87
C ARG A 43 -0.24 -13.93 -7.55
N GLN A 44 0.44 -14.04 -6.43
CA GLN A 44 -0.13 -13.73 -5.11
C GLN A 44 -0.49 -12.25 -4.98
N CYS A 45 0.40 -11.34 -5.39
CA CYS A 45 0.10 -9.90 -5.38
C CYS A 45 -1.08 -9.55 -6.29
N ALA A 46 -1.18 -10.18 -7.47
CA ALA A 46 -2.31 -9.99 -8.38
C ALA A 46 -3.63 -10.51 -7.79
N GLN A 47 -3.60 -11.66 -7.10
CA GLN A 47 -4.77 -12.20 -6.40
C GLN A 47 -5.24 -11.26 -5.28
N ILE A 48 -4.33 -10.65 -4.53
CA ILE A 48 -4.68 -9.66 -3.50
C ILE A 48 -5.31 -8.43 -4.16
N ALA A 49 -4.66 -7.86 -5.18
CA ALA A 49 -5.17 -6.68 -5.89
C ALA A 49 -6.58 -6.87 -6.50
N GLY A 50 -6.93 -8.10 -6.88
CA GLY A 50 -8.25 -8.44 -7.42
C GLY A 50 -9.31 -8.78 -6.38
N ARG A 51 -8.95 -8.92 -5.09
CA ARG A 51 -9.87 -9.35 -4.02
C ARG A 51 -10.17 -8.28 -2.99
N VAL A 52 -9.25 -7.34 -2.78
CA VAL A 52 -9.40 -6.29 -1.77
C VAL A 52 -9.21 -4.91 -2.39
N GLY A 53 -9.97 -3.93 -1.90
CA GLY A 53 -9.69 -2.52 -2.18
C GLY A 53 -8.32 -2.15 -1.64
N VAL A 54 -7.52 -1.43 -2.44
CA VAL A 54 -6.21 -0.93 -2.02
C VAL A 54 -6.26 0.58 -2.04
N SER A 55 -5.83 1.20 -0.94
CA SER A 55 -5.73 2.65 -0.82
C SER A 55 -4.29 3.06 -0.52
N ARG A 56 -3.95 4.30 -0.89
CA ARG A 56 -2.69 4.95 -0.55
C ARG A 56 -2.92 5.94 0.58
N LEU A 57 -2.12 5.82 1.63
CA LEU A 57 -1.95 6.85 2.66
C LEU A 57 -0.82 7.80 2.24
N GLU A 58 -1.13 9.08 2.13
CA GLU A 58 -0.15 10.15 2.11
C GLU A 58 0.27 10.44 3.56
N VAL A 59 1.55 10.27 3.87
CA VAL A 59 2.08 10.54 5.22
C VAL A 59 2.57 11.99 5.25
N PRO A 60 2.17 12.79 6.25
CA PRO A 60 2.64 14.17 6.38
C PRO A 60 4.16 14.19 6.62
N ALA A 61 4.81 15.24 6.12
CA ALA A 61 6.21 15.48 6.47
C ALA A 61 6.32 15.96 7.92
N GLY A 62 7.26 15.38 8.67
CA GLY A 62 7.49 15.68 10.09
C GLY A 62 6.81 14.68 11.02
N LEU A 63 7.54 14.21 12.04
CA LEU A 63 7.01 13.27 13.04
C LEU A 63 6.01 13.93 13.99
N ASP A 64 6.13 15.24 14.20
CA ASP A 64 5.23 16.08 14.98
C ASP A 64 3.79 16.11 14.43
N ARG A 65 3.59 15.65 13.19
CA ARG A 65 2.30 15.64 12.50
C ARG A 65 1.75 14.25 12.26
N ILE A 66 2.34 13.22 12.86
CA ILE A 66 1.92 11.83 12.64
C ILE A 66 0.48 11.57 13.08
N ASP A 67 -0.03 12.36 14.03
CA ASP A 67 -1.43 12.32 14.47
C ASP A 67 -2.41 12.59 13.32
N GLU A 68 -2.02 13.35 12.29
CA GLU A 68 -2.86 13.54 11.10
C GLU A 68 -3.07 12.21 10.35
N ALA A 69 -2.04 11.37 10.26
CA ALA A 69 -2.14 10.06 9.62
C ALA A 69 -3.01 9.11 10.44
N VAL A 70 -2.90 9.14 11.76
CA VAL A 70 -3.77 8.37 12.67
C VAL A 70 -5.23 8.79 12.46
N ALA A 71 -5.53 10.09 12.49
CA ALA A 71 -6.88 10.60 12.30
C ALA A 71 -7.46 10.24 10.92
N ALA A 72 -6.64 10.24 9.87
CA ALA A 72 -7.07 9.82 8.54
C ALA A 72 -7.46 8.33 8.50
N ILE A 73 -6.69 7.46 9.17
CA ILE A 73 -6.99 6.03 9.28
C ILE A 73 -8.27 5.80 10.09
N ASP A 74 -8.43 6.47 11.23
CA ASP A 74 -9.63 6.33 12.07
C ASP A 74 -10.89 6.75 11.31
N THR A 75 -10.80 7.83 10.54
CA THR A 75 -11.90 8.31 9.67
C THR A 75 -12.25 7.28 8.59
N ASP A 76 -11.24 6.71 7.92
CA ASP A 76 -11.43 5.66 6.90
C ASP A 76 -12.10 4.41 7.49
N LEU A 77 -11.64 3.95 8.66
CA LEU A 77 -12.21 2.79 9.35
C LEU A 77 -13.66 3.03 9.80
N ALA A 78 -13.96 4.23 10.31
CA ALA A 78 -15.30 4.61 10.74
C ALA A 78 -16.29 4.72 9.57
N SER A 79 -15.80 5.02 8.36
CA SER A 79 -16.64 5.16 7.16
C SER A 79 -17.24 3.84 6.66
N GLY A 80 -16.79 2.68 7.17
CA GLY A 80 -17.33 1.37 6.80
C GLY A 80 -17.10 0.99 5.33
N THR A 81 -16.27 1.73 4.61
CA THR A 81 -15.92 1.46 3.21
C THR A 81 -15.00 0.24 3.14
N ARG A 82 -15.57 -0.97 3.18
CA ARG A 82 -14.84 -2.21 2.90
C ARG A 82 -15.64 -3.15 2.01
#